data_AF-A0A1C5LSJ4-F1
#
_entry.id   AF-A0A1C5LSJ4-F1
#
_cell.length_a   1.000
_cell.length_b   1.000
_cell.length_c   1.000
_cell.angle_alpha   90.00
_cell.angle_beta   90.00
_cell.angle_gamma   90.00
#
_symmetry.space_group_name_H-M   'P 1'
#
loop_
_entity.id
_entity.type
_entity.pdbx_description
1 polymer ?
#
loop_
_entity_poly.entity_id
_entity_poly.type
_entity_poly.pdbx_seq_one_letter_code
_entity_poly.pdbx_strand_id
1 'polypeptide(L)'
;MSNFENYDFILHDGVVIENEKADKEGRKKRMSAMCVKVREQTNMNRKEFAEWLGIPYRTMQDWERGVSEVPDYVLNLIAYKVKNEKEKGNI
;
A
#
# COMPACT_ATOMS: atom_id res chain seq x y z
N MET A 1 -15.79 -7.55 -16.11
CA MET A 1 -14.36 -7.78 -16.41
C MET A 1 -13.58 -6.73 -15.65
N SER A 2 -13.06 -7.07 -14.48
CA SER A 2 -12.23 -6.15 -13.69
C SER A 2 -10.89 -5.99 -14.39
N ASN A 3 -10.56 -4.74 -14.73
CA ASN A 3 -9.30 -4.29 -15.36
C ASN A 3 -8.07 -4.65 -14.53
N PHE A 4 -7.74 -5.95 -14.45
CA PHE A 4 -6.53 -6.45 -13.81
C PHE A 4 -5.30 -6.37 -14.74
N GLU A 5 -5.48 -6.02 -16.01
CA GLU A 5 -4.41 -5.96 -17.01
C GLU A 5 -3.62 -4.63 -17.00
N ASN A 6 -4.09 -3.59 -16.30
CA ASN A 6 -3.44 -2.26 -16.27
C ASN A 6 -2.92 -1.87 -14.89
N TYR A 7 -2.50 -2.85 -14.09
CA TYR A 7 -1.59 -2.58 -12.99
C TYR A 7 -0.19 -3.03 -13.42
N ASP A 8 0.33 -2.37 -14.46
CA ASP A 8 1.76 -2.06 -14.52
C ASP A 8 2.07 -1.22 -13.29
N PHE A 9 2.27 -1.99 -12.24
CA PHE A 9 2.59 -1.58 -10.91
C PHE A 9 3.93 -0.86 -11.05
N ILE A 10 3.93 0.48 -10.99
CA ILE A 10 5.16 1.27 -10.97
C ILE A 10 5.92 0.91 -9.68
N LEU A 11 6.64 -0.20 -9.72
CA LEU A 11 7.88 -0.44 -9.00
C LEU A 11 8.94 -0.31 -10.08
N HIS A 12 9.76 0.73 -9.96
CA HIS A 12 10.86 1.04 -10.88
C HIS A 12 11.86 -0.14 -11.07
N ASP A 13 11.80 -1.18 -10.24
CA ASP A 13 12.81 -2.23 -10.17
C ASP A 13 12.49 -3.52 -10.94
N GLY A 14 11.43 -3.55 -11.77
CA GLY A 14 11.23 -4.64 -12.74
C GLY A 14 10.97 -6.03 -12.16
N VAL A 15 10.52 -6.14 -10.90
CA VAL A 15 10.20 -7.43 -10.29
C VAL A 15 8.82 -7.89 -10.77
N VAL A 16 8.82 -8.69 -11.83
CA VAL A 16 7.64 -9.47 -12.27
C VAL A 16 7.41 -10.58 -11.25
N ILE A 17 6.32 -10.50 -10.47
CA ILE A 17 5.89 -11.61 -9.61
C ILE A 17 4.88 -12.42 -10.40
N GLU A 18 5.29 -13.60 -10.87
CA GLU A 18 4.45 -14.54 -11.59
C GLU A 18 3.26 -14.98 -10.71
N ASN A 19 2.06 -14.97 -11.32
CA ASN A 19 0.81 -15.39 -10.69
C ASN A 19 0.73 -16.92 -10.61
N GLU A 20 1.54 -17.53 -9.74
CA GLU A 20 1.35 -18.92 -9.35
C GLU A 20 0.48 -18.96 -8.09
N LYS A 21 -0.81 -19.28 -8.29
CA LYS A 21 -1.81 -19.64 -7.27
C LYS A 21 -1.52 -19.06 -5.88
N ALA A 22 -1.71 -17.76 -5.71
CA ALA A 22 -1.36 -17.07 -4.47
C ALA A 22 -2.14 -17.66 -3.28
N ASP A 23 -1.43 -18.41 -2.45
CA ASP A 23 -1.86 -18.70 -1.09
C ASP A 23 -2.21 -17.36 -0.39
N LYS A 24 -3.29 -17.38 0.42
CA LYS A 24 -3.79 -16.19 1.14
C LYS A 24 -2.69 -15.54 2.00
N GLU A 25 -1.79 -16.33 2.56
CA GLU A 25 -0.62 -15.88 3.31
C GLU A 25 0.34 -15.06 2.42
N GLY A 26 0.60 -15.52 1.20
CA GLY A 26 1.37 -14.81 0.19
C GLY A 26 0.76 -13.46 -0.21
N ARG A 27 -0.56 -13.39 -0.38
CA ARG A 27 -1.27 -12.12 -0.65
C ARG A 27 -1.12 -11.15 0.52
N LYS A 28 -1.38 -11.61 1.74
CA LYS A 28 -1.29 -10.81 2.96
C LYS A 28 0.11 -10.21 3.16
N LYS A 29 1.15 -11.00 2.93
CA LYS A 29 2.55 -10.56 3.00
C LYS A 29 2.86 -9.47 1.96
N ARG A 30 2.38 -9.63 0.72
CA ARG A 30 2.55 -8.59 -0.32
C ARG A 30 1.84 -7.29 0.03
N MET A 31 0.62 -7.36 0.57
CA MET A 31 -0.14 -6.17 0.95
C MET A 31 0.52 -5.43 2.12
N SER A 32 0.97 -6.16 3.14
CA SER A 32 1.76 -5.60 4.24
C SER A 32 2.99 -4.86 3.72
N ALA A 33 3.76 -5.47 2.82
CA ALA A 33 4.96 -4.86 2.23
C ALA A 33 4.62 -3.59 1.42
N MET A 34 3.52 -3.59 0.67
CA MET A 34 3.06 -2.40 -0.06
C MET A 34 2.70 -1.25 0.88
N CYS A 35 1.98 -1.52 1.97
CA CYS A 35 1.62 -0.49 2.95
C CYS A 35 2.86 0.17 3.55
N VAL A 36 3.88 -0.62 3.89
CA VAL A 36 5.15 -0.11 4.40
C VAL A 36 5.82 0.79 3.37
N LYS A 37 5.95 0.33 2.11
CA LYS A 37 6.58 1.11 1.03
C LYS A 37 5.87 2.44 0.78
N VAL A 38 4.54 2.45 0.74
CA VAL A 38 3.77 3.68 0.50
C VAL A 38 3.91 4.68 1.65
N ARG A 39 4.04 4.22 2.90
CA ARG A 39 4.33 5.10 4.02
C ARG A 39 5.77 5.64 3.99
N GLU A 40 6.75 4.79 3.70
CA GLU A 40 8.16 5.23 3.62
C GLU A 40 8.36 6.33 2.56
N GLN A 41 7.57 6.28 1.49
CA GLN A 41 7.53 7.31 0.47
C GLN A 41 7.08 8.71 0.96
N THR A 42 6.39 8.81 2.09
CA THR A 42 5.93 10.10 2.66
C THR A 42 6.86 10.63 3.74
N ASN A 43 7.93 9.89 4.08
CA ASN A 43 8.83 10.18 5.19
C ASN A 43 8.12 10.35 6.57
N MET A 44 6.90 9.82 6.72
CA MET A 44 6.13 9.88 7.96
C MET A 44 6.35 8.63 8.79
N ASN A 45 6.40 8.80 10.12
CA ASN A 45 6.30 7.67 11.02
C ASN A 45 4.87 7.07 10.98
N ARG A 46 4.70 5.85 11.51
CA ARG A 46 3.38 5.16 11.46
C ARG A 46 2.25 5.96 12.11
N LYS A 47 2.54 6.70 13.19
CA LYS A 47 1.54 7.48 13.91
C LYS A 47 1.09 8.67 13.06
N GLU A 48 2.05 9.44 12.55
CA GLU A 48 1.81 10.57 11.63
C GLU A 48 1.06 10.13 10.38
N PHE A 49 1.45 9.00 9.79
CA PHE A 49 0.79 8.48 8.59
C PHE A 49 -0.66 8.07 8.86
N ALA A 50 -0.93 7.42 9.99
CA ALA A 50 -2.29 7.06 10.39
C ALA A 50 -3.16 8.29 10.65
N GLU A 51 -2.62 9.28 11.37
CA GLU A 51 -3.29 10.56 11.63
C GLU A 51 -3.56 11.33 10.31
N TRP A 52 -2.59 11.35 9.40
CA TRP A 52 -2.71 11.98 8.08
C TRP A 52 -3.77 11.29 7.20
N LEU A 53 -3.90 9.96 7.30
CA LEU A 53 -4.97 9.21 6.63
C LEU A 53 -6.32 9.31 7.34
N GLY A 54 -6.37 9.78 8.59
CA GLY A 54 -7.59 9.83 9.40
C GLY A 54 -8.07 8.45 9.84
N ILE A 55 -7.17 7.48 9.99
CA ILE A 55 -7.48 6.11 10.41
C ILE A 55 -6.83 5.79 11.77
N PRO A 56 -7.38 4.85 12.54
CA PRO A 56 -6.77 4.44 13.79
C PRO A 56 -5.34 3.93 13.59
N TYR A 57 -4.40 4.33 14.47
CA TYR A 57 -3.02 3.83 14.46
C TYR A 57 -2.94 2.30 14.47
N ARG A 58 -3.86 1.64 15.18
CA ARG A 58 -3.92 0.18 15.25
C ARG A 58 -4.24 -0.47 13.90
N THR A 59 -5.08 0.15 13.09
CA THR A 59 -5.40 -0.30 11.73
C THR A 59 -4.14 -0.31 10.86
N MET A 60 -3.36 0.79 10.87
CA MET A 60 -2.08 0.83 10.15
C MET A 60 -1.09 -0.20 10.68
N GLN A 61 -1.02 -0.39 12.00
CA GLN A 61 -0.14 -1.38 12.61
C GLN A 61 -0.51 -2.81 12.18
N ASP A 62 -1.80 -3.14 12.18
CA ASP A 62 -2.29 -4.47 11.82
C ASP A 62 -2.05 -4.77 10.33
N TRP A 63 -2.19 -3.76 9.47
CA TRP A 63 -1.88 -3.86 8.05
C TRP A 63 -0.40 -4.10 7.79
N GLU A 64 0.49 -3.31 8.40
CA GLU A 64 1.93 -3.49 8.23
C GLU A 64 2.45 -4.81 8.80
N ARG A 65 1.84 -5.31 9.88
CA ARG A 65 2.20 -6.61 10.46
C ARG A 65 1.59 -7.79 9.70
N GLY A 66 0.69 -7.54 8.74
CA GLY A 66 -0.08 -8.60 8.11
C GLY A 66 -0.93 -9.36 9.13
N VAL A 67 -1.50 -8.69 10.13
CA VAL A 67 -2.54 -9.26 11.02
C VAL A 67 -3.88 -9.23 10.30
N SER A 68 -4.18 -8.11 9.64
CA SER A 68 -5.32 -7.94 8.74
C SER A 68 -4.84 -7.62 7.32
N GLU A 69 -5.63 -7.98 6.32
CA GLU A 69 -5.36 -7.58 4.94
C GLU A 69 -5.89 -6.18 4.70
N VAL A 70 -5.08 -5.35 4.03
CA VAL A 70 -5.58 -4.11 3.46
C VAL A 70 -6.58 -4.43 2.34
N PRO A 71 -7.76 -3.80 2.34
CA PRO A 71 -8.63 -3.85 1.18
C PRO A 71 -7.98 -3.16 -0.03
N ASP A 72 -8.05 -3.77 -1.20
CA ASP A 72 -7.35 -3.26 -2.41
C ASP A 72 -7.74 -1.82 -2.75
N TYR A 73 -9.02 -1.47 -2.57
CA TYR A 73 -9.50 -0.10 -2.82
C TYR A 73 -8.88 0.92 -1.86
N VAL A 74 -8.61 0.55 -0.61
CA VAL A 74 -7.97 1.43 0.37
C VAL A 74 -6.53 1.70 -0.03
N LEU A 75 -5.82 0.66 -0.47
CA LEU A 75 -4.44 0.79 -0.93
C LEU A 75 -4.33 1.73 -2.13
N ASN A 76 -5.25 1.59 -3.08
CA ASN A 76 -5.35 2.47 -4.24
C ASN A 76 -5.61 3.93 -3.85
N LEU A 77 -6.52 4.17 -2.90
CA LEU A 77 -6.80 5.52 -2.39
C LEU A 77 -5.60 6.15 -1.68
N ILE A 78 -4.89 5.35 -0.86
CA ILE A 78 -3.67 5.81 -0.18
C ILE A 78 -2.60 6.14 -1.21
N ALA A 79 -2.35 5.26 -2.17
CA ALA A 79 -1.36 5.49 -3.23
C ALA A 79 -1.68 6.72 -4.07
N TYR A 80 -2.96 6.92 -4.43
CA TYR A 80 -3.43 8.11 -5.13
C TYR A 80 -3.20 9.38 -4.32
N LYS A 81 -3.55 9.37 -3.03
CA LYS A 81 -3.31 10.51 -2.14
C LYS A 81 -1.83 10.85 -2.03
N VAL A 82 -0.96 9.86 -1.81
CA VAL A 82 0.50 10.07 -1.73
C VAL A 82 1.05 10.66 -3.03
N LYS A 83 0.64 10.12 -4.19
CA LYS A 83 1.07 10.65 -5.48
C LYS A 83 0.68 12.12 -5.65
N ASN A 84 -0.58 12.46 -5.40
CA ASN A 84 -1.07 13.83 -5.53
C ASN A 84 -0.36 14.80 -4.59
N GLU A 85 -0.06 14.39 -3.36
CA GLU A 85 0.58 15.26 -2.37
C GLU A 85 2.07 15.48 -2.68
N LYS A 86 2.74 14.48 -3.28
CA LYS A 86 4.08 14.65 -3.87
C LYS A 86 4.07 15.61 -5.06
N GLU A 87 3.10 15.48 -5.96
CA GLU A 87 2.96 16.37 -7.12
C GLU A 87 2.71 17.83 -6.70
N LYS A 88 2.05 18.04 -5.56
CA LYS A 88 1.83 19.37 -4.97
C LYS A 88 3.03 19.88 -4.14
N GLY A 89 4.01 19.03 -3.83
CA GLY A 89 5.14 19.38 -2.96
C GLY A 89 4.79 19.51 -1.48
N ASN A 90 3.70 18.87 -1.04
CA ASN A 90 3.27 18.88 0.37
C ASN A 90 3.99 17.82 1.21
N ILE A 91 4.55 16.80 0.56
CA ILE A 91 5.32 15.69 1.13
C ILE A 91 6.50 15.30 0.23
#